data_AF-A0A1E7G5V4-F1
#
_entry.id   AF-A0A1E7G5V4-F1
#
_cell.length_a   1.000
_cell.length_b   1.000
_cell.length_c   1.000
_cell.angle_alpha   90.00
_cell.angle_beta   90.00
_cell.angle_gamma   90.00
#
_symmetry.space_group_name_H-M   'P 1'
#
loop_
_entity.id
_entity.type
_entity.pdbx_description
1 polymer ?
#
loop_
_entity_poly.entity_id
_entity_poly.type
_entity_poly.pdbx_seq_one_letter_code
_entity_poly.pdbx_strand_id
1 'polypeptide(L)'
;MPSTQYEMSESEQMTHSILKSVKELSGKFANQYLTLIPIEGNHLRLGTVFLLTDAPLNQEEAILADFLSTFIGNQMSYIMLSELETKRRNETFVSLVQSLSRSELEAFKSIIEKIE
;
A
#
# COMPACT_ATOMS: atom_id res chain seq x y z
N MET A 1 -14.37 -11.53 18.28
CA MET A 1 -13.00 -11.01 18.49
C MET A 1 -12.04 -11.85 17.65
N PRO A 2 -11.42 -11.28 16.60
CA PRO A 2 -10.12 -11.75 16.16
C PRO A 2 -9.18 -10.53 16.12
N SER A 3 -8.60 -10.17 17.26
CA SER A 3 -7.72 -8.99 17.38
C SER A 3 -6.23 -9.33 17.34
N THR A 4 -5.85 -10.56 16.99
CA THR A 4 -4.44 -11.02 17.10
C THR A 4 -3.72 -11.18 15.76
N GLN A 5 -4.32 -10.77 14.63
CA GLN A 5 -3.77 -11.08 13.29
C GLN A 5 -2.86 -10.00 12.70
N TYR A 6 -2.61 -8.93 13.44
CA TYR A 6 -2.00 -7.71 12.92
C TYR A 6 -0.93 -7.10 13.83
N GLU A 7 -0.27 -7.91 14.63
CA GLU A 7 0.84 -7.44 15.46
C GLU A 7 2.18 -7.63 14.73
N MET A 8 3.12 -6.74 15.01
CA MET A 8 4.51 -6.90 14.58
C MET A 8 5.06 -8.19 15.20
N SER A 9 5.75 -9.00 14.39
CA SER A 9 6.38 -10.21 14.92
C SER A 9 7.57 -9.86 15.80
N GLU A 10 7.96 -10.77 16.69
CA GLU A 10 9.30 -10.71 17.26
C GLU A 10 10.35 -10.88 16.15
N SER A 11 11.58 -10.43 16.43
CA SER A 11 12.72 -10.64 15.53
C SER A 11 13.15 -12.10 15.57
N GLU A 12 12.95 -12.81 14.47
CA GLU A 12 13.34 -14.22 14.35
C GLU A 12 14.56 -14.37 13.44
N GLN A 13 15.46 -15.31 13.75
CA GLN A 13 16.52 -15.67 12.81
C GLN A 13 15.90 -16.18 11.52
N MET A 14 16.40 -15.70 10.39
CA MET A 14 15.79 -15.96 9.09
C MET A 14 15.77 -17.46 8.72
N THR A 15 16.67 -18.27 9.26
CA THR A 15 16.67 -19.74 9.12
C THR A 15 15.41 -20.40 9.69
N HIS A 16 14.73 -19.76 10.65
CA HIS A 16 13.53 -20.26 11.29
C HIS A 16 12.23 -19.72 10.69
N SER A 17 12.32 -18.85 9.67
CA SER A 17 11.13 -18.22 9.08
C SER A 17 10.18 -19.24 8.43
N ILE A 18 8.88 -19.12 8.75
CA ILE A 18 7.80 -19.94 8.19
C ILE A 18 7.40 -19.54 6.76
N LEU A 19 7.86 -18.40 6.26
CA LEU A 19 7.50 -17.91 4.93
C LEU A 19 8.40 -18.54 3.86
N LYS A 20 7.82 -19.34 2.96
CA LYS A 20 8.54 -20.06 1.90
C LYS A 20 9.44 -19.14 1.05
N SER A 21 8.93 -17.97 0.66
CA SER A 21 9.69 -16.98 -0.13
C SER A 21 10.87 -16.37 0.64
N VAL A 22 10.79 -16.31 1.97
CA VAL A 22 11.88 -15.88 2.85
C VAL A 22 12.92 -16.98 3.01
N LYS A 23 12.47 -18.25 3.07
CA LYS A 23 13.37 -19.41 3.16
C LYS A 23 14.33 -19.53 1.97
N GLU A 24 13.93 -19.11 0.78
CA GLU A 24 14.81 -19.09 -0.40
C GLU A 24 15.90 -18.01 -0.31
N LEU A 25 15.62 -16.90 0.39
CA LEU A 25 16.60 -15.86 0.69
C LEU A 25 17.51 -16.23 1.87
N SER A 26 17.13 -17.26 2.64
CA SER A 26 17.83 -17.64 3.87
C SER A 26 19.31 -17.95 3.67
N GLY A 27 19.67 -18.56 2.54
CA GLY A 27 21.06 -18.91 2.22
C GLY A 27 21.99 -17.71 2.03
N LYS A 28 21.45 -16.53 1.67
CA LYS A 28 22.25 -15.31 1.46
C LYS A 28 22.39 -14.44 2.70
N PHE A 29 21.44 -14.52 3.63
CA PHE A 29 21.43 -13.68 4.83
C PHE A 29 21.33 -14.50 6.12
N ALA A 30 21.80 -15.75 6.14
CA ALA A 30 21.53 -16.74 7.19
C ALA A 30 21.75 -16.27 8.64
N ASN A 31 22.62 -15.28 8.86
CA ASN A 31 22.93 -14.71 10.18
C ASN A 31 22.07 -13.49 10.55
N GLN A 32 21.14 -13.06 9.70
CA GLN A 32 20.27 -11.91 9.92
C GLN A 32 18.96 -12.32 10.61
N TYR A 33 18.44 -11.36 11.36
CA TYR A 33 17.14 -11.37 11.98
C TYR A 33 16.12 -10.74 11.03
N LEU A 34 14.92 -11.29 11.04
CA LEU A 34 13.78 -10.81 10.28
C LEU A 34 12.68 -10.40 11.25
N THR A 35 12.20 -9.17 11.10
CA THR A 35 10.99 -8.66 11.77
C THR A 35 9.93 -8.40 10.70
N LEU A 36 8.72 -8.92 10.91
CA LEU A 36 7.57 -8.68 10.04
C LEU A 36 6.69 -7.60 10.65
N ILE A 37 6.53 -6.49 9.94
CA ILE A 37 5.79 -5.34 10.44
C ILE A 37 4.54 -5.14 9.56
N PRO A 38 3.33 -5.33 10.09
CA PRO A 38 2.09 -5.18 9.33
C PRO A 38 1.88 -3.70 8.98
N ILE A 39 1.54 -3.40 7.72
CA ILE A 39 1.15 -2.05 7.31
C ILE A 39 -0.36 -1.96 7.25
N GLU A 40 -0.91 -1.05 8.05
CA GLU A 40 -2.34 -0.83 8.17
C GLU A 40 -2.69 0.61 7.82
N GLY A 41 -3.80 0.80 7.11
CA GLY A 41 -4.36 2.12 6.86
C GLY A 41 -5.87 2.02 6.74
N ASN A 42 -6.58 2.96 7.38
CA ASN A 42 -8.05 2.97 7.43
C ASN A 42 -8.67 1.61 7.85
N HIS A 43 -8.11 0.98 8.88
CA HIS A 43 -8.51 -0.35 9.39
C HIS A 43 -8.42 -1.49 8.36
N LEU A 44 -7.66 -1.30 7.28
CA LEU A 44 -7.40 -2.31 6.27
C LEU A 44 -5.92 -2.69 6.29
N ARG A 45 -5.64 -3.99 6.14
CA ARG A 45 -4.28 -4.50 5.92
C ARG A 45 -3.84 -4.14 4.50
N LEU A 46 -2.89 -3.21 4.39
CA LEU A 46 -2.38 -2.73 3.10
C LEU A 46 -1.15 -3.52 2.64
N GLY A 47 -0.38 -4.08 3.57
CA GLY A 47 0.83 -4.81 3.23
C GLY A 47 1.65 -5.24 4.43
N THR A 48 2.93 -5.57 4.20
CA THR A 48 3.88 -5.96 5.26
C THR A 48 5.26 -5.42 4.90
N VAL A 49 5.94 -4.78 5.85
CA VAL A 49 7.38 -4.49 5.75
C VAL A 49 8.15 -5.70 6.29
N PHE A 50 9.14 -6.13 5.53
CA PHE A 50 10.13 -7.12 5.94
C PHE A 50 11.40 -6.36 6.33
N LEU A 51 11.73 -6.35 7.62
CA LEU A 51 12.93 -5.69 8.11
C LEU A 51 14.01 -6.71 8.45
N LEU A 52 15.15 -6.62 7.77
CA LEU A 52 16.31 -7.47 7.99
C LEU A 52 17.37 -6.70 8.76
N THR A 53 17.85 -7.28 9.86
CA THR A 53 18.85 -6.67 10.76
C THR A 53 19.90 -7.68 11.18
N ASP A 54 21.10 -7.21 11.53
CA ASP A 54 22.18 -8.09 12.00
C ASP A 54 21.97 -8.54 13.47
N ALA A 55 21.08 -7.89 14.21
CA ALA A 55 20.70 -8.21 15.58
C ALA A 55 19.18 -8.03 15.77
N PRO A 56 18.56 -8.66 16.78
CA PRO A 56 17.16 -8.39 17.14
C PRO A 56 16.92 -6.91 17.39
N LEU A 57 15.75 -6.41 17.03
CA LEU A 57 15.38 -5.03 17.34
C LEU A 57 15.34 -4.84 18.84
N ASN A 58 15.97 -3.77 19.32
CA ASN A 58 15.74 -3.30 20.67
C ASN A 58 14.38 -2.58 20.77
N GLN A 59 13.98 -2.21 21.98
CA GLN A 59 12.68 -1.60 22.22
C GLN A 59 12.47 -0.27 21.47
N GLU A 60 13.48 0.58 21.38
CA GLU A 60 13.38 1.88 20.69
C GLU A 60 13.25 1.67 19.18
N GLU A 61 14.02 0.73 18.62
CA GLU A 61 13.95 0.35 17.21
C GLU A 61 12.60 -0.27 16.85
N ALA A 62 12.05 -1.11 17.73
CA ALA A 62 10.72 -1.71 17.58
C ALA A 62 9.62 -0.64 17.57
N ILE A 63 9.69 0.36 18.46
CA ILE A 63 8.77 1.50 18.48
C ILE A 63 8.88 2.32 17.19
N LEU A 64 10.11 2.58 16.71
CA LEU A 64 10.32 3.32 15.48
C LEU A 64 9.78 2.56 14.25
N ALA A 65 10.00 1.25 14.21
CA ALA A 65 9.48 0.37 13.17
C ALA A 65 7.94 0.41 13.10
N ASP A 66 7.27 0.36 14.24
CA ASP A 66 5.81 0.45 14.33
C ASP A 66 5.28 1.83 13.89
N PHE A 67 5.95 2.90 14.33
CA PHE A 67 5.64 4.26 13.90
C PHE A 67 5.80 4.43 12.37
N LEU A 68 6.89 3.92 11.81
CA LEU A 68 7.14 3.93 10.37
C LEU A 68 6.05 3.17 9.62
N SER A 69 5.63 2.01 10.13
CA SER A 69 4.56 1.23 9.52
C SER A 69 3.24 2.01 9.45
N THR A 70 2.86 2.64 10.57
CA THR A 70 1.67 3.50 10.63
C THR A 70 1.77 4.68 9.66
N PHE A 71 2.93 5.33 9.58
CA PHE A 71 3.15 6.43 8.64
C PHE A 71 3.01 5.96 7.19
N ILE A 72 3.63 4.84 6.82
CA ILE A 72 3.53 4.26 5.47
C ILE A 72 2.08 3.91 5.14
N GLY A 73 1.34 3.31 6.09
CA GLY A 73 -0.06 2.97 5.90
C GLY A 73 -0.95 4.18 5.63
N ASN A 74 -0.72 5.29 6.33
CA ASN A 74 -1.40 6.55 6.06
C ASN A 74 -1.07 7.10 4.67
N GLN A 75 0.22 7.12 4.28
CA GLN A 75 0.62 7.61 2.96
C GLN A 75 0.05 6.76 1.81
N MET A 76 0.09 5.43 1.93
CA MET A 76 -0.53 4.55 0.95
C MET A 76 -2.03 4.79 0.84
N SER A 77 -2.73 5.00 1.97
CA SER A 77 -4.16 5.31 1.97
C SER A 77 -4.47 6.59 1.19
N TYR A 78 -3.64 7.64 1.35
CA TYR A 78 -3.78 8.88 0.59
C TYR A 78 -3.59 8.68 -0.92
N ILE A 79 -2.55 7.92 -1.32
CA ILE A 79 -2.29 7.61 -2.73
C ILE A 79 -3.46 6.84 -3.33
N MET A 80 -3.92 5.78 -2.68
CA MET A 80 -5.06 4.97 -3.13
C MET A 80 -6.33 5.81 -3.26
N LEU A 81 -6.59 6.73 -2.32
CA LEU A 81 -7.75 7.61 -2.38
C LEU A 81 -7.67 8.58 -3.57
N SER A 82 -6.50 9.16 -3.83
CA SER A 82 -6.26 10.08 -4.95
C SER A 82 -6.42 9.39 -6.32
N GLU A 83 -5.89 8.18 -6.46
CA GLU A 83 -6.06 7.36 -7.66
C GLU A 83 -7.54 7.03 -7.90
N LEU A 84 -8.24 6.65 -6.84
CA LEU A 84 -9.65 6.30 -6.89
C LEU A 84 -10.52 7.52 -7.27
N GLU A 85 -10.24 8.69 -6.68
CA GLU A 85 -10.92 9.94 -7.05
C GLU A 85 -10.70 10.29 -8.53
N THR A 86 -9.46 10.17 -9.01
CA THR A 86 -9.13 10.41 -10.42
C THR A 86 -9.90 9.46 -11.35
N LYS A 87 -9.95 8.18 -10.99
CA LYS A 87 -10.72 7.18 -11.72
C LYS A 87 -12.21 7.52 -11.76
N ARG A 88 -12.82 7.89 -10.63
CA ARG A 88 -14.23 8.29 -10.56
C ARG A 88 -14.53 9.53 -11.41
N ARG A 89 -13.65 10.53 -11.40
CA ARG A 89 -13.81 11.73 -12.24
C ARG A 89 -13.79 11.36 -13.73
N ASN A 90 -12.87 10.48 -14.14
CA ASN A 90 -12.79 10.01 -15.52
C ASN A 90 -14.04 9.19 -15.92
N GLU A 91 -14.48 8.25 -15.09
CA GLU A 91 -15.70 7.48 -15.32
C GLU A 91 -16.94 8.38 -15.45
N THR A 92 -17.03 9.41 -14.59
CA THR A 92 -18.09 10.42 -14.66
C THR A 92 -18.05 11.19 -15.97
N PHE A 93 -16.86 11.62 -16.41
CA PHE A 93 -16.68 12.31 -17.69
C PHE A 93 -17.10 11.45 -18.88
N VAL A 94 -16.68 10.18 -18.91
CA VAL A 94 -17.09 9.23 -19.95
C VAL A 94 -18.61 9.04 -19.98
N SER A 95 -19.23 8.88 -18.81
CA SER A 95 -20.68 8.76 -18.67
C SER A 95 -21.42 10.00 -19.18
N LEU A 96 -20.93 11.20 -18.86
CA LEU A 96 -21.48 12.45 -19.37
C LEU A 96 -21.42 12.50 -20.90
N VAL A 97 -20.27 12.18 -21.50
CA VAL A 97 -20.12 12.15 -22.97
C VAL A 97 -21.08 11.15 -23.62
N GLN A 98 -21.28 9.98 -23.01
CA GLN A 98 -22.23 8.97 -23.50
C GLN A 98 -23.70 9.40 -23.41
N SER A 99 -24.02 10.33 -22.49
CA SER A 99 -25.39 10.84 -22.31
C SER A 99 -25.80 11.91 -23.32
N LEU A 100 -24.83 12.52 -24.03
CA LEU A 100 -25.10 13.56 -25.02
C LEU A 100 -25.67 12.96 -26.30
N SER A 101 -26.66 13.63 -26.89
CA SER A 101 -27.13 13.33 -28.25
C SER A 101 -26.05 13.68 -29.29
N ARG A 102 -26.19 13.15 -30.52
CA ARG A 102 -25.22 13.42 -31.60
C ARG A 102 -24.99 14.92 -31.84
N SER A 103 -26.04 15.74 -31.86
CA SER A 103 -25.92 17.19 -32.06
C SER A 103 -25.24 17.89 -30.89
N GLU A 104 -25.48 17.43 -29.66
CA GLU A 104 -24.84 17.99 -28.47
C GLU A 104 -23.37 17.62 -28.39
N LEU A 105 -23.00 16.39 -28.77
CA LEU A 105 -21.60 15.96 -28.82
C LEU A 105 -20.79 16.76 -29.83
N GLU A 106 -21.35 16.99 -31.03
CA GLU A 106 -20.69 17.80 -32.07
C GLU A 106 -20.55 19.28 -31.65
N ALA A 107 -21.58 19.83 -31.00
CA ALA A 107 -21.48 21.18 -30.42
C ALA A 107 -20.41 21.26 -29.32
N PHE A 108 -20.35 20.26 -28.44
CA PHE A 108 -19.35 20.17 -27.37
C PHE A 108 -17.92 20.10 -27.93
N LYS A 109 -17.65 19.24 -28.91
CA LYS A 109 -16.35 19.17 -29.61
C LYS A 109 -15.97 20.53 -30.21
N SER A 110 -16.91 21.17 -30.90
CA SER A 110 -16.67 22.47 -31.53
C SER A 110 -16.35 23.59 -30.53
N ILE A 111 -16.87 23.51 -29.30
CA ILE A 111 -16.52 24.43 -28.21
C ILE A 111 -15.09 24.15 -27.73
N ILE A 112 -14.76 22.88 -27.44
CA ILE A 112 -13.43 22.50 -26.93
C ILE A 112 -12.31 22.83 -27.93
N GLU A 113 -12.51 22.55 -29.22
CA GLU A 113 -11.54 22.85 -30.29
C GLU A 113 -11.24 24.35 -30.46
N LYS A 114 -12.05 25.25 -29.89
CA LYS A 114 -11.83 26.70 -29.91
C LYS A 114 -11.12 27.22 -28.65
N ILE A 115 -10.98 26.38 -27.63
CA ILE A 115 -10.41 26.73 -26.32
C ILE A 115 -8.95 26.23 -26.21
N GLU A 116 -8.56 25.22 -26.99
CA GLU A 116 -7.15 24.88 -27.27
C GLU A 116 -6.49 25.88 -28.24
#